data_AF-A0A831U4H1-F1
#
_entry.id   AF-A0A831U4H1-F1
#
_cell.length_a   1.000
_cell.length_b   1.000
_cell.length_c   1.000
_cell.angle_alpha   90.00
_cell.angle_beta   90.00
_cell.angle_gamma   90.00
#
_symmetry.space_group_name_H-M   'P 1'
#
loop_
_entity.id
_entity.type
_entity.pdbx_description
1 polymer ?
#
loop_
_entity_poly.entity_id
_entity_poly.type
_entity_poly.pdbx_seq_one_letter_code
_entity_poly.pdbx_strand_id
1 'polypeptide(L)'
;HRPLEALWAYARAFGDGEALGLVRRAQGLLDRVYFSGEGAPFFDPVGNAFMSPGEAKPLFDQQPIEAKAAVSFYLRVGERPKAELAFLWFHGRNRLGVPLVDAFGPMDGLTPEGPNRNRGAEALLSYLLAWQALVQGPFPREEAP
;
A
#
# COMPACT_ATOMS: atom_id res chain seq x y z
N HIS A 1 -2.04 6.16 4.15
CA HIS A 1 -1.21 6.06 2.93
C HIS A 1 -1.42 7.19 1.93
N ARG A 2 -2.63 7.41 1.40
CA ARG A 2 -2.90 8.49 0.42
C ARG A 2 -2.44 9.90 0.90
N PRO A 3 -2.63 10.29 2.17
CA PRO A 3 -2.11 11.56 2.67
C PRO A 3 -0.59 11.61 2.78
N LEU A 4 0.09 10.48 3.02
CA LEU A 4 1.56 10.47 3.15
C LEU A 4 2.25 10.69 1.81
N GLU A 5 1.73 10.09 0.74
CA GLU A 5 2.24 10.31 -0.61
C GLU A 5 2.16 11.79 -0.99
N ALA A 6 0.98 12.40 -0.78
CA ALA A 6 0.77 13.82 -1.04
C ALA A 6 1.63 14.71 -0.13
N LEU A 7 1.72 14.38 1.16
CA LEU A 7 2.54 15.13 2.13
C LEU A 7 4.03 15.03 1.82
N TRP A 8 4.51 13.87 1.36
CA TRP A 8 5.90 13.71 0.91
C TRP A 8 6.17 14.57 -0.33
N ALA A 9 5.27 14.56 -1.31
CA ALA A 9 5.41 15.37 -2.52
C ALA A 9 5.44 16.87 -2.17
N TYR A 10 4.53 17.32 -1.29
CA TYR A 10 4.53 18.68 -0.76
C TYR A 10 5.83 19.02 -0.05
N ALA A 11 6.28 18.18 0.89
CA ALA A 11 7.51 18.42 1.64
C ALA A 11 8.73 18.57 0.72
N ARG A 12 8.78 17.79 -0.37
CA ARG A 12 9.86 17.85 -1.36
C ARG A 12 9.78 19.09 -2.25
N ALA A 13 8.59 19.44 -2.73
CA ALA A 13 8.40 20.61 -3.59
C ALA A 13 8.72 21.93 -2.89
N PHE A 14 8.41 22.04 -1.59
CA PHE A 14 8.56 23.29 -0.84
C PHE A 14 9.74 23.31 0.14
N GLY A 15 10.53 22.22 0.22
CA GLY A 15 11.63 22.11 1.17
C GLY A 15 11.17 22.15 2.64
N ASP A 16 9.94 21.72 2.91
CA ASP A 16 9.31 21.80 4.23
C ASP A 16 9.79 20.66 5.14
N GLY A 17 10.74 20.99 6.03
CA GLY A 17 11.33 20.04 6.98
C GLY A 17 10.35 19.51 8.03
N GLU A 18 9.32 20.28 8.40
CA GLU A 18 8.30 19.85 9.36
C GLU A 18 7.40 18.79 8.71
N ALA A 19 6.94 19.05 7.49
CA ALA A 19 6.17 18.11 6.70
C ALA A 19 6.96 16.81 6.47
N LEU A 20 8.25 16.91 6.17
CA LEU A 20 9.12 15.73 6.03
C LEU A 20 9.23 14.95 7.35
N GLY A 21 9.35 15.66 8.48
CA GLY A 21 9.35 15.05 9.81
C GLY A 21 8.05 14.30 10.11
N LEU A 22 6.90 14.85 9.71
CA LEU A 22 5.59 14.19 9.83
C LEU A 22 5.50 12.94 8.94
N VAL A 23 6.00 13.00 7.70
CA VAL A 23 6.07 11.83 6.81
C VAL A 23 6.88 10.72 7.45
N ARG A 24 8.04 11.01 8.05
CA ARG A 24 8.89 10.00 8.70
C ARG A 24 8.22 9.36 9.91
N ARG A 25 7.54 10.15 10.76
CA ARG A 25 6.76 9.61 11.88
C ARG A 25 5.63 8.70 11.40
N ALA A 26 4.91 9.12 10.38
CA ALA A 26 3.81 8.36 9.83
C ALA A 26 4.29 7.09 9.08
N GLN A 27 5.44 7.14 8.41
CA GLN A 27 6.11 5.96 7.85
C GLN A 27 6.39 4.92 8.93
N GLY A 28 6.96 5.32 10.07
CA GLY A 28 7.22 4.41 11.18
C GLY A 28 5.95 3.81 11.82
N LEU A 29 4.80 4.49 11.71
CA LEU A 29 3.52 3.90 12.07
C LEU A 29 3.08 2.85 11.04
N LEU A 30 3.12 3.18 9.74
CA LEU A 30 2.75 2.23 8.68
C LEU A 30 3.64 0.99 8.68
N ASP A 31 4.95 1.13 8.91
CA ASP A 31 5.87 0.00 8.98
C ASP A 31 5.47 -1.01 10.06
N ARG A 32 4.95 -0.53 11.20
CA ARG A 32 4.49 -1.37 12.31
C ARG A 32 3.09 -1.94 12.08
N VAL A 33 2.21 -1.18 11.43
CA VAL A 33 0.80 -1.57 11.28
C VAL A 33 0.58 -2.39 10.02
N TYR A 34 1.26 -2.09 8.91
CA TYR A 34 0.97 -2.67 7.59
C TYR A 34 1.85 -3.85 7.20
N PHE A 35 2.83 -4.22 8.03
CA PHE A 35 3.67 -5.39 7.77
C PHE A 35 3.57 -6.35 8.94
N SER A 36 3.54 -7.63 8.61
CA SER A 36 3.40 -8.73 9.58
C SER A 36 4.19 -9.95 9.12
N GLY A 37 4.39 -10.91 10.02
CA GLY A 37 5.13 -12.15 9.75
C GLY A 37 6.59 -12.04 10.19
N GLU A 38 6.94 -12.74 11.26
CA GLU A 38 8.33 -12.87 11.73
C GLU A 38 9.11 -13.78 10.77
N GLY A 39 10.31 -13.35 10.35
CA GLY A 39 11.17 -14.09 9.41
C GLY A 39 10.71 -14.09 7.95
N ALA A 40 9.40 -14.03 7.70
CA ALA A 40 8.80 -13.96 6.37
C ALA A 40 7.76 -12.84 6.30
N PRO A 41 8.19 -11.56 6.18
CA PRO A 41 7.26 -10.44 6.20
C PRO A 41 6.34 -10.46 4.99
N PHE A 42 5.12 -9.96 5.18
CA PHE A 42 4.11 -9.72 4.16
C PHE A 42 3.33 -8.45 4.47
N PHE A 43 2.70 -7.90 3.43
CA PHE A 43 1.84 -6.73 3.55
C PHE A 43 0.46 -7.12 4.05
N ASP A 44 0.01 -6.42 5.08
CA ASP A 44 -1.21 -6.68 5.81
C ASP A 44 -1.82 -5.34 6.20
N PRO A 45 -2.47 -4.61 5.29
CA PRO A 45 -2.94 -3.26 5.58
C PRO A 45 -4.17 -3.28 6.49
N VAL A 46 -4.44 -2.13 7.11
CA VAL A 46 -5.79 -1.82 7.59
C VAL A 46 -6.58 -1.32 6.39
N GLY A 47 -7.67 -2.01 6.06
CA GLY A 47 -8.56 -1.66 4.97
C GLY A 47 -9.67 -0.70 5.38
N ASN A 48 -10.92 -1.02 5.01
CA ASN A 48 -12.07 -0.14 5.26
C ASN A 48 -12.67 -0.25 6.68
N ALA A 49 -12.25 -1.24 7.46
CA ALA A 49 -12.67 -1.35 8.85
C ALA A 49 -12.10 -0.21 9.71
N PHE A 50 -12.93 0.36 10.58
CA PHE A 50 -12.51 1.42 11.50
C PHE A 50 -11.50 0.88 12.54
N MET A 51 -10.51 1.69 12.87
CA MET A 51 -9.51 1.39 13.90
C MET A 51 -9.41 2.57 14.86
N SER A 52 -9.84 2.39 16.12
CA SER A 52 -9.66 3.41 17.16
C SER A 52 -8.26 3.33 17.79
N PRO A 53 -7.77 4.43 18.40
CA PRO A 53 -6.55 4.39 19.20
C PRO A 53 -6.66 3.35 20.34
N GLY A 54 -5.68 2.44 20.41
CA GLY A 54 -5.61 1.40 21.44
C GLY A 54 -6.40 0.12 21.13
N GLU A 55 -7.18 0.09 20.05
CA GLU A 55 -7.86 -1.12 19.61
C GLU A 55 -6.94 -2.06 18.83
N ALA A 56 -7.34 -3.32 18.80
CA ALA A 56 -6.70 -4.30 17.93
C ALA A 56 -6.85 -3.86 16.46
N LYS A 57 -5.76 -4.00 15.72
CA LYS A 57 -5.73 -3.72 14.29
C LYS A 57 -6.77 -4.59 13.56
N PRO A 58 -7.67 -4.02 12.75
CA PRO A 58 -8.53 -4.80 11.87
C PRO A 58 -7.69 -5.59 10.86
N LEU A 59 -7.99 -6.88 10.73
CA LEU A 59 -7.21 -7.80 9.90
C LEU A 59 -7.78 -7.97 8.49
N PHE A 60 -9.01 -7.55 8.25
CA PHE A 60 -9.73 -7.78 7.00
C PHE A 60 -10.36 -6.50 6.45
N ASP A 61 -11.20 -6.65 5.43
CA ASP A 61 -11.72 -5.57 4.58
C ASP A 61 -10.59 -4.79 3.90
N GLN A 62 -9.45 -5.46 3.70
CA GLN A 62 -8.26 -4.95 3.03
C GLN A 62 -8.59 -4.71 1.55
N GLN A 63 -8.34 -3.52 1.02
CA GLN A 63 -8.70 -3.20 -0.36
C GLN A 63 -7.46 -2.99 -1.25
N PRO A 64 -7.61 -3.18 -2.58
CA PRO A 64 -6.55 -2.92 -3.55
C PRO A 64 -5.91 -1.52 -3.45
N ILE A 65 -6.68 -0.49 -3.09
CA ILE A 65 -6.17 0.89 -2.99
C ILE A 65 -5.12 1.07 -1.89
N GLU A 66 -5.17 0.29 -0.80
CA GLU A 66 -4.13 0.27 0.24
C GLU A 66 -2.81 -0.24 -0.34
N ALA A 67 -2.84 -1.37 -1.06
CA ALA A 67 -1.67 -1.95 -1.70
C ALA A 67 -1.07 -0.99 -2.74
N LYS A 68 -1.91 -0.41 -3.61
CA LYS A 68 -1.44 0.56 -4.62
C LYS A 68 -0.72 1.74 -4.00
N ALA A 69 -1.29 2.33 -2.96
CA ALA A 69 -0.68 3.50 -2.35
C ALA A 69 0.57 3.15 -1.52
N ALA A 70 0.62 1.98 -0.89
CA ALA A 70 1.83 1.51 -0.23
C ALA A 70 2.97 1.33 -1.23
N VAL A 71 2.72 0.71 -2.39
CA VAL A 71 3.68 0.63 -3.51
C VAL A 71 4.18 2.02 -3.89
N SER A 72 3.25 2.93 -4.17
CA SER A 72 3.55 4.30 -4.59
C SER A 72 4.40 5.07 -3.57
N PHE A 73 4.07 4.95 -2.29
CA PHE A 73 4.76 5.63 -1.19
C PHE A 73 6.16 5.04 -0.95
N TYR A 74 6.27 3.71 -0.79
CA TYR A 74 7.53 3.06 -0.47
C TYR A 74 8.56 3.19 -1.58
N LEU A 75 8.14 3.24 -2.84
CA LEU A 75 9.04 3.57 -3.95
C LEU A 75 9.61 4.99 -3.84
N ARG A 76 8.80 5.99 -3.45
CA ARG A 76 9.26 7.38 -3.31
C ARG A 76 10.23 7.58 -2.16
N VAL A 77 10.05 6.86 -1.05
CA VAL A 77 10.94 6.94 0.11
C VAL A 77 12.16 6.02 0.01
N GLY A 78 12.34 5.31 -1.09
CA GLY A 78 13.51 4.46 -1.36
C GLY A 78 13.43 3.04 -0.78
N GLU A 79 12.27 2.60 -0.34
CA GLU A 79 12.01 1.32 0.32
C GLU A 79 11.43 0.29 -0.65
N ARG A 80 12.14 0.02 -1.75
CA ARG A 80 11.67 -0.90 -2.80
C ARG A 80 11.23 -2.29 -2.27
N PRO A 81 11.92 -2.93 -1.32
CA PRO A 81 11.47 -4.23 -0.78
C PRO A 81 10.07 -4.19 -0.15
N LYS A 82 9.71 -3.09 0.52
CA LYS A 82 8.37 -2.92 1.10
C LYS A 82 7.31 -2.66 0.03
N ALA A 83 7.66 -1.93 -1.02
CA ALA A 83 6.79 -1.77 -2.19
C ALA A 83 6.50 -3.11 -2.86
N GLU A 84 7.52 -3.96 -3.04
CA GLU A 84 7.36 -5.30 -3.62
C GLU A 84 6.49 -6.19 -2.73
N LEU A 85 6.68 -6.18 -1.40
CA LEU A 85 5.78 -6.89 -0.47
C LEU A 85 4.33 -6.41 -0.57
N ALA A 86 4.11 -5.10 -0.70
CA ALA A 86 2.77 -4.52 -0.88
C ALA A 86 2.12 -4.98 -2.20
N PHE A 87 2.89 -5.11 -3.27
CA PHE A 87 2.37 -5.63 -4.53
C PHE A 87 2.13 -7.14 -4.50
N LEU A 88 2.98 -7.91 -3.82
CA LEU A 88 2.82 -9.36 -3.67
C LEU A 88 1.55 -9.74 -2.91
N TRP A 89 0.92 -8.80 -2.19
CA TRP A 89 -0.40 -8.97 -1.60
C TRP A 89 -1.45 -9.43 -2.63
N PHE A 90 -1.44 -8.84 -3.83
CA PHE A 90 -2.34 -9.23 -4.93
C PHE A 90 -2.15 -10.68 -5.37
N HIS A 91 -0.95 -11.22 -5.18
CA HIS A 91 -0.54 -12.55 -5.64
C HIS A 91 -0.49 -13.59 -4.52
N GLY A 92 -1.03 -13.27 -3.34
CA GLY A 92 -1.18 -14.24 -2.24
C GLY A 92 -0.14 -14.15 -1.14
N ARG A 93 0.83 -13.22 -1.22
CA ARG A 93 1.68 -12.91 -0.05
C ARG A 93 0.95 -11.95 0.88
N ASN A 94 -0.11 -12.46 1.48
CA ASN A 94 -1.03 -11.75 2.35
C ASN A 94 -1.46 -12.64 3.52
N ARG A 95 -2.35 -12.10 4.37
CA ARG A 95 -2.88 -12.73 5.58
C ARG A 95 -3.38 -14.16 5.41
N LEU A 96 -4.05 -14.44 4.29
CA LEU A 96 -4.68 -15.73 4.03
C LEU A 96 -3.88 -16.63 3.08
N GLY A 97 -2.78 -16.13 2.52
CA GLY A 97 -1.98 -16.92 1.56
C GLY A 97 -2.66 -17.13 0.20
N VAL A 98 -3.68 -16.32 -0.15
CA VAL A 98 -4.54 -16.55 -1.33
C VAL A 98 -4.44 -15.40 -2.33
N PRO A 99 -4.36 -15.68 -3.64
CA PRO A 99 -4.28 -14.64 -4.66
C PRO A 99 -5.59 -13.85 -4.74
N LEU A 100 -5.46 -12.53 -4.91
CA LEU A 100 -6.55 -11.62 -5.24
C LEU A 100 -6.63 -11.31 -6.74
N VAL A 101 -5.67 -11.76 -7.53
CA VAL A 101 -5.63 -11.57 -8.99
C VAL A 101 -5.59 -12.93 -9.67
N ASP A 102 -6.44 -13.11 -10.67
CA ASP A 102 -6.46 -14.26 -11.57
C ASP A 102 -6.51 -13.83 -13.04
N ALA A 103 -6.75 -14.78 -13.95
CA ALA A 103 -6.85 -14.52 -15.39
C ALA A 103 -7.96 -13.54 -15.79
N PHE A 104 -8.94 -13.28 -14.91
CA PHE A 104 -10.04 -12.34 -15.13
C PHE A 104 -9.79 -10.98 -14.44
N GLY A 105 -8.64 -10.80 -13.77
CA GLY A 105 -8.23 -9.55 -13.14
C GLY A 105 -8.22 -9.56 -11.60
N PRO A 106 -8.05 -8.40 -10.96
CA PRO A 106 -8.09 -8.26 -9.51
C PRO A 106 -9.51 -8.33 -8.94
N MET A 107 -9.57 -8.79 -7.69
CA MET A 107 -10.74 -8.85 -6.82
C MET A 107 -10.75 -7.67 -5.82
N ASP A 108 -11.93 -7.30 -5.33
CA ASP A 108 -12.18 -6.04 -4.61
C ASP A 108 -11.72 -6.02 -3.14
N GLY A 109 -11.10 -7.09 -2.65
CA GLY A 109 -10.50 -7.09 -1.33
C GLY A 109 -10.35 -8.46 -0.68
N LEU A 110 -9.79 -8.46 0.52
CA LEU A 110 -9.59 -9.65 1.35
C LEU A 110 -10.51 -9.58 2.57
N THR A 111 -11.48 -10.49 2.64
CA THR A 111 -12.42 -10.65 3.76
C THR A 111 -12.01 -11.86 4.63
N PRO A 112 -12.62 -12.06 5.81
CA PRO A 112 -12.37 -13.25 6.62
C PRO A 112 -12.63 -14.57 5.87
N GLU A 113 -13.57 -14.57 4.92
CA GLU A 113 -13.97 -15.73 4.12
C GLU A 113 -13.08 -15.92 2.87
N GLY A 114 -12.19 -14.98 2.57
CA GLY A 114 -11.30 -15.02 1.42
C GLY A 114 -11.43 -13.80 0.49
N PRO A 115 -11.01 -13.93 -0.78
CA PRO A 115 -11.12 -12.84 -1.74
C PRO A 115 -12.57 -12.45 -2.02
N ASN A 116 -12.88 -11.16 -1.92
CA ASN A 116 -14.14 -10.60 -2.40
C ASN A 116 -14.17 -10.65 -3.93
N ARG A 117 -14.93 -11.60 -4.48
CA ARG A 117 -14.97 -11.91 -5.92
C ARG A 117 -15.52 -10.80 -6.82
N ASN A 118 -16.00 -9.69 -6.24
CA ASN A 118 -16.35 -8.50 -7.00
C ASN A 118 -15.11 -7.95 -7.72
N ARG A 119 -15.34 -7.38 -8.91
CA ARG A 119 -14.29 -6.86 -9.79
C ARG A 119 -14.66 -5.44 -10.22
N GLY A 120 -14.35 -4.49 -9.36
CA GLY A 120 -14.57 -3.08 -9.59
C GLY A 120 -13.47 -2.45 -10.43
N ALA A 121 -13.81 -1.31 -11.05
CA ALA A 121 -12.82 -0.47 -11.73
C ALA A 121 -11.70 -0.01 -10.78
N GLU A 122 -12.01 0.20 -9.49
CA GLU A 122 -11.02 0.59 -8.49
C GLU A 122 -9.96 -0.50 -8.29
N ALA A 123 -10.35 -1.77 -8.14
CA ALA A 123 -9.41 -2.87 -8.02
C ALA A 123 -8.51 -3.00 -9.25
N LEU A 124 -9.09 -2.88 -10.45
CA LEU A 124 -8.36 -2.92 -11.71
C LEU A 124 -7.33 -1.79 -11.80
N LEU A 125 -7.76 -0.55 -11.56
CA LEU A 125 -6.86 0.61 -11.58
C LEU A 125 -5.79 0.51 -10.50
N SER A 126 -6.15 0.08 -9.29
CA SER A 126 -5.23 -0.12 -8.18
C SER A 126 -4.12 -1.11 -8.54
N TYR A 127 -4.47 -2.26 -9.13
CA TYR A 127 -3.50 -3.25 -9.59
C TYR A 127 -2.59 -2.70 -10.71
N LEU A 128 -3.18 -2.12 -11.75
CA LEU A 128 -2.43 -1.62 -12.92
C LEU A 128 -1.48 -0.49 -12.54
N LEU A 129 -1.92 0.46 -11.71
CA LEU A 129 -1.07 1.57 -11.24
C LEU A 129 0.04 1.09 -10.31
N ALA A 130 -0.23 0.09 -9.45
CA ALA A 130 0.79 -0.51 -8.61
C ALA A 130 1.87 -1.22 -9.45
N TRP A 131 1.44 -2.01 -10.44
CA TRP A 131 2.36 -2.69 -11.37
C TRP A 131 3.19 -1.67 -12.15
N GLN A 132 2.53 -0.66 -12.73
CA GLN A 132 3.21 0.39 -13.47
C GLN A 132 4.27 1.07 -12.61
N ALA A 133 3.93 1.45 -11.38
CA ALA A 133 4.88 2.10 -10.48
C ALA A 133 6.11 1.24 -10.16
N LEU A 134 5.96 -0.09 -10.02
CA LEU A 134 7.09 -0.98 -9.76
C LEU A 134 8.03 -1.16 -10.95
N VAL A 135 7.46 -1.20 -12.16
CA VAL A 135 8.21 -1.44 -13.40
C VAL A 135 8.85 -0.15 -13.93
N GLN A 136 8.11 0.97 -13.89
CA GLN A 136 8.53 2.24 -14.48
C GLN A 136 9.02 3.25 -13.45
N GLY A 137 8.75 3.02 -12.16
CA GLY A 137 8.90 4.02 -11.10
C GLY A 137 7.62 4.86 -10.90
N PRO A 138 7.52 5.61 -9.78
CA PRO A 138 6.38 6.50 -9.54
C PRO A 138 6.33 7.64 -10.57
N PHE A 139 5.13 7.97 -11.08
CA PHE A 139 4.85 9.14 -11.93
C PHE A 139 5.12 10.48 -11.20
N PRO A 140 5.42 11.57 -11.95
CA PRO A 140 6.57 11.80 -12.82
C PRO A 140 7.82 12.20 -12.00
N ARG A 141 9.00 11.91 -12.56
CA ARG A 141 10.24 12.59 -12.17
C ARG A 141 10.21 13.99 -12.79
N GLU A 142 9.90 15.02 -12.00
CA GLU A 142 10.47 16.33 -12.31
C GLU A 142 11.97 16.20 -12.03
N GLU A 143 12.75 16.02 -13.09
CA GLU A 143 14.12 16.51 -13.07
C GLU A 143 13.99 18.01 -12.84
N ALA A 144 14.32 18.45 -11.63
CA ALA A 144 14.44 19.87 -11.34
C ALA A 144 15.44 20.47 -12.37
N PRO A 145 15.14 21.65 -12.94
CA PRO A 145 16.02 22.30 -13.91
C PRO A 145 17.42 22.59 -13.36
#